data_AF-A0A942PRB0-F1
#
_entry.id   AF-A0A942PRB0-F1
#
_cell.length_a   1.000
_cell.length_b   1.000
_cell.length_c   1.000
_cell.angle_alpha   90.00
_cell.angle_beta   90.00
_cell.angle_gamma   90.00
#
_symmetry.space_group_name_H-M   'P 1'
#
loop_
_entity.id
_entity.type
_entity.pdbx_description
1 polymer ?
#
loop_
_entity_poly.entity_id
_entity_poly.type
_entity_poly.pdbx_seq_one_letter_code
_entity_poly.pdbx_strand_id
1 'polypeptide(L)'
;PPDEALCAALAAAATGQAAPAAASAPAPANPRTAPDAAEAPPTVSPAATPQPVAPAAPDKLKAPDTVRVRLAKLDELIKLMGEVVSSHALLRQRLVDVRAIEREASPDNWEVHRATLHHFARQLSDDVQAQEILMAELHDKALIMRMLPLAIVFDPAGRIVRDLARSVGKQVECVVSGAEIELDRQMIDKLSDPIVHLLRNAADHGLETPQQRAAAGKPAQGRVTLSARQDGGWVVIEISDDGAGIPLAGVRDKAVRKGFISAEKAATMSDQEAVDLIFLPGFSTSAIITDISGRGVGMDVVKQCIVDDLQGVVSVETRPGLGTTFALRLPLSLAVMRVLLVDAKGLPFGFTAQYVAELIRMPREEMLNVAERNAVIIRNEFVPVASLAELLDIPSRSQRNGPLRVGDLGLLLVVIRVRNEKLALAVDELLDERDMVIKPLPEHMRRLQLVSGVVATGRNELVSVLHAPALLELARKARGQAVRAETASPAGETSPRFDILVVDDSLNTREIEKDVLEAYGYRVTLAEDGLDGLQKARAGHFDAILTDVEMPNMDGFTLTAKLREEEKFRDTPIVIITSREKEEDKRRGIQVGADAYIVKGDFDQSNLVDTLRNLLG
;
A
#
# COMPACT_ATOMS: atom_id res chain seq x y z
N PRO A 1 -27.45 -41.24 22.21
CA PRO A 1 -26.69 -41.84 23.33
C PRO A 1 -25.18 -41.69 23.08
N PRO A 2 -24.36 -41.36 24.09
CA PRO A 2 -22.92 -41.30 23.89
C PRO A 2 -22.37 -42.71 23.64
N ASP A 3 -21.37 -42.79 22.77
CA ASP A 3 -20.71 -44.04 22.37
C ASP A 3 -19.94 -44.63 23.57
N GLU A 4 -20.42 -45.75 24.09
CA GLU A 4 -19.87 -46.42 25.27
C GLU A 4 -18.40 -46.82 25.08
N ALA A 5 -17.97 -47.12 23.85
CA ALA A 5 -16.59 -47.49 23.57
C ALA A 5 -15.65 -46.28 23.73
N LEU A 6 -16.11 -45.09 23.33
CA LEU A 6 -15.34 -43.86 23.44
C LEU A 6 -15.27 -43.38 24.91
N CYS A 7 -16.37 -43.50 25.66
CA CYS A 7 -16.40 -43.18 27.08
C CYS A 7 -15.51 -44.12 27.91
N ALA A 8 -15.45 -45.40 27.57
CA ALA A 8 -14.57 -46.36 28.25
C ALA A 8 -13.08 -46.11 27.94
N ALA A 9 -12.75 -45.75 26.69
CA ALA A 9 -11.37 -45.44 26.30
C ALA A 9 -10.84 -44.16 26.96
N LEU A 10 -11.69 -43.13 27.10
CA LEU A 10 -11.34 -41.88 27.78
C LEU A 10 -11.19 -42.06 29.30
N ALA A 11 -12.00 -42.92 29.92
CA ALA A 11 -11.88 -43.25 31.34
C ALA A 11 -10.59 -44.03 31.66
N ALA A 12 -10.18 -44.95 30.77
CA ALA A 12 -8.94 -45.74 30.94
C ALA A 12 -7.67 -44.90 30.74
N ALA A 13 -7.70 -43.91 29.84
CA ALA A 13 -6.60 -42.98 29.61
C ALA A 13 -6.39 -42.02 30.79
N ALA A 14 -7.46 -41.61 31.47
CA ALA A 14 -7.41 -40.71 32.63
C ALA A 14 -6.76 -41.34 33.89
N THR A 15 -6.72 -42.67 33.98
CA THR A 15 -6.10 -43.40 35.10
C THR A 15 -4.66 -43.86 34.83
N GLY A 16 -4.06 -43.46 33.71
CA GLY A 16 -2.62 -43.66 33.44
C GLY A 16 -2.18 -45.12 33.22
N GLN A 17 -3.10 -46.01 32.83
CA GLN A 17 -2.76 -47.39 32.46
C GLN A 17 -2.71 -47.55 30.94
N ALA A 18 -1.49 -47.61 30.39
CA ALA A 18 -1.26 -47.98 28.98
C ALA A 18 -1.37 -49.52 28.82
N ALA A 19 -2.23 -49.99 27.92
CA ALA A 19 -2.28 -51.39 27.51
C ALA A 19 -1.29 -51.66 26.37
N PRO A 20 -0.57 -52.80 26.37
CA PRO A 20 0.45 -53.12 25.38
C PRO A 20 -0.14 -53.71 24.08
N ALA A 21 0.63 -53.56 23.00
CA ALA A 21 0.35 -54.13 21.68
C ALA A 21 0.23 -55.67 21.70
N ALA A 22 -0.80 -56.20 21.04
CA ALA A 22 -0.96 -57.63 20.79
C ALA A 22 -0.62 -57.96 19.33
N ALA A 23 0.33 -58.88 19.16
CA ALA A 23 0.73 -59.52 17.91
C ALA A 23 -0.03 -60.83 17.68
N SER A 24 -0.20 -61.23 16.41
CA SER A 24 -0.57 -62.59 15.97
C SER A 24 0.65 -63.31 15.38
N ALA A 25 0.79 -64.59 15.72
CA ALA A 25 1.97 -65.46 15.60
C ALA A 25 2.13 -66.19 14.22
N PRO A 26 2.88 -67.32 14.08
CA PRO A 26 4.30 -67.36 13.69
C PRO A 26 4.59 -68.21 12.41
N ALA A 27 5.84 -68.17 11.93
CA ALA A 27 6.42 -69.13 11.00
C ALA A 27 7.50 -69.99 11.70
N PRO A 28 7.81 -71.21 11.21
CA PRO A 28 9.13 -71.84 11.34
C PRO A 28 9.82 -71.91 9.95
N ALA A 29 11.12 -72.03 9.75
CA ALA A 29 12.33 -71.96 10.58
C ALA A 29 13.50 -71.65 9.62
N ASN A 30 14.55 -71.06 10.18
CA ASN A 30 15.83 -70.65 9.57
C ASN A 30 16.76 -71.88 9.27
N PRO A 31 17.85 -71.80 8.46
CA PRO A 31 18.99 -70.91 8.78
C PRO A 31 19.80 -70.29 7.62
N ARG A 32 20.60 -69.29 8.02
CA ARG A 32 21.50 -68.41 7.25
C ARG A 32 22.69 -69.13 6.59
N THR A 33 23.16 -68.60 5.45
CA THR A 33 24.59 -68.33 5.16
C THR A 33 24.77 -67.29 4.05
N ALA A 34 25.65 -66.31 4.33
CA ALA A 34 26.58 -65.47 3.53
C ALA A 34 26.29 -65.01 2.06
N PRO A 35 26.90 -63.89 1.61
CA PRO A 35 26.58 -63.19 0.36
C PRO A 35 27.56 -63.51 -0.78
N ASP A 36 27.09 -63.65 -2.02
CA ASP A 36 27.79 -63.17 -3.22
C ASP A 36 26.93 -63.29 -4.51
N ALA A 37 27.28 -62.45 -5.48
CA ALA A 37 27.15 -62.64 -6.93
C ALA A 37 25.81 -62.40 -7.66
N ALA A 38 25.89 -61.34 -8.49
CA ALA A 38 25.59 -61.31 -9.93
C ALA A 38 24.13 -61.24 -10.41
N GLU A 39 23.80 -60.02 -10.83
CA GLU A 39 22.73 -59.62 -11.74
C GLU A 39 22.84 -60.28 -13.14
N ALA A 40 21.72 -60.79 -13.65
CA ALA A 40 21.38 -60.78 -15.08
C ALA A 40 19.84 -60.94 -15.27
N PRO A 41 19.24 -60.37 -16.32
CA PRO A 41 17.85 -59.89 -16.31
C PRO A 41 16.86 -60.78 -17.09
N PRO A 42 15.54 -60.59 -16.93
CA PRO A 42 14.57 -60.92 -17.97
C PRO A 42 13.89 -59.64 -18.50
N THR A 43 14.14 -59.30 -19.75
CA THR A 43 13.35 -59.63 -20.96
C THR A 43 12.17 -58.71 -21.21
N VAL A 44 12.23 -58.14 -22.42
CA VAL A 44 11.35 -57.13 -23.01
C VAL A 44 10.10 -57.81 -23.56
N SER A 45 8.95 -57.16 -23.44
CA SER A 45 7.83 -57.33 -24.37
C SER A 45 7.29 -55.96 -24.80
N PRO A 46 6.79 -55.84 -26.05
CA PRO A 46 6.95 -54.63 -26.83
C PRO A 46 5.71 -53.73 -26.86
N ALA A 47 6.01 -52.42 -26.88
CA ALA A 47 5.33 -51.31 -27.53
C ALA A 47 3.80 -51.41 -27.77
N ALA A 48 3.05 -50.66 -26.95
CA ALA A 48 1.83 -49.99 -27.38
C ALA A 48 2.14 -48.49 -27.59
N THR A 49 1.81 -47.99 -28.78
CA THR A 49 2.00 -46.61 -29.23
C THR A 49 1.20 -45.63 -28.36
N PRO A 50 1.78 -44.52 -27.85
CA PRO A 50 1.00 -43.53 -27.12
C PRO A 50 0.30 -42.56 -28.09
N GLN A 51 -1.00 -42.34 -27.85
CA GLN A 51 -1.76 -41.23 -28.42
C GLN A 51 -1.27 -39.89 -27.84
N PRO A 52 -1.42 -38.75 -28.56
CA PRO A 52 -0.94 -37.46 -28.09
C PRO A 52 -1.82 -36.95 -26.94
N VAL A 53 -1.25 -36.85 -25.75
CA VAL A 53 -1.85 -36.15 -24.62
C VAL A 53 -1.70 -34.65 -24.85
N ALA A 54 -2.81 -33.92 -24.85
CA ALA A 54 -2.84 -32.45 -24.90
C ALA A 54 -1.98 -31.87 -23.76
N PRO A 55 -1.28 -30.74 -23.97
CA PRO A 55 -0.41 -30.17 -22.95
C PRO A 55 -1.25 -29.76 -21.72
N ALA A 56 -0.95 -30.37 -20.58
CA ALA A 56 -1.48 -29.96 -19.29
C ALA A 56 -1.10 -28.49 -19.03
N ALA A 57 -2.08 -27.71 -18.57
CA ALA A 57 -1.87 -26.34 -18.12
C ALA A 57 -0.76 -26.30 -17.05
N PRO A 58 0.05 -25.22 -16.99
CA PRO A 58 1.12 -25.12 -16.01
C PRO A 58 0.50 -25.10 -14.59
N ASP A 59 0.94 -26.05 -13.76
CA ASP A 59 0.59 -26.12 -12.34
C ASP A 59 0.84 -24.75 -11.68
N LYS A 60 -0.19 -24.24 -11.00
CA LYS A 60 -0.06 -23.04 -10.19
C LYS A 60 0.98 -23.29 -9.09
N LEU A 61 1.94 -22.38 -8.97
CA LEU A 61 2.91 -22.35 -7.87
C LEU A 61 2.16 -22.15 -6.56
N LYS A 62 1.81 -23.24 -5.88
CA LYS A 62 1.25 -23.19 -4.52
C LYS A 62 2.32 -23.65 -3.53
N ALA A 63 2.54 -22.86 -2.48
CA ALA A 63 3.36 -23.31 -1.38
C ALA A 63 2.73 -24.56 -0.73
N PRO A 64 3.53 -25.57 -0.34
CA PRO A 64 3.02 -26.78 0.30
C PRO A 64 2.31 -26.45 1.63
N ASP A 65 1.25 -27.21 1.99
CA ASP A 65 0.45 -26.99 3.21
C ASP A 65 1.17 -27.30 4.52
N THR A 66 2.38 -27.86 4.48
CA THR A 66 3.20 -28.17 5.65
C THR A 66 4.48 -27.33 5.67
N VAL A 67 4.77 -26.71 6.81
CA VAL A 67 6.00 -25.92 7.02
C VAL A 67 7.03 -26.80 7.73
N ARG A 68 8.14 -27.09 7.08
CA ARG A 68 9.29 -27.80 7.68
C ARG A 68 10.13 -26.79 8.47
N VAL A 69 10.07 -26.86 9.79
CA VAL A 69 10.86 -26.01 10.68
C VAL A 69 12.15 -26.75 11.08
N ARG A 70 13.28 -26.04 11.09
CA ARG A 70 14.55 -26.60 11.59
C ARG A 70 14.45 -26.83 13.10
N LEU A 71 14.85 -28.01 13.59
CA LEU A 71 14.78 -28.37 15.02
C LEU A 71 15.41 -27.31 15.94
N ALA A 72 16.56 -26.75 15.55
CA ALA A 72 17.23 -25.71 16.34
C ALA A 72 16.36 -24.46 16.62
N LYS A 73 15.50 -24.06 15.65
CA LYS A 73 14.55 -22.95 15.85
C LYS A 73 13.46 -23.31 16.87
N LEU A 74 13.04 -24.58 16.89
CA LEU A 74 12.06 -25.09 17.85
C LEU A 74 12.65 -25.15 19.27
N ASP A 75 13.89 -25.61 19.40
CA ASP A 75 14.59 -25.67 20.69
C ASP A 75 14.80 -24.28 21.31
N GLU A 76 15.16 -23.28 20.50
CA GLU A 76 15.23 -21.87 20.94
C GLU A 76 13.89 -21.36 21.46
N LEU A 77 12.79 -21.70 20.78
CA LEU A 77 11.46 -21.27 21.19
C LEU A 77 10.99 -21.95 22.47
N ILE A 78 11.30 -23.25 22.63
CA ILE A 78 11.04 -23.98 23.88
C ILE A 78 11.81 -23.33 25.04
N LYS A 79 13.06 -22.92 24.81
CA LYS A 79 13.87 -22.21 25.81
C LYS A 79 13.23 -20.87 26.20
N LEU A 80 12.90 -20.02 25.22
CA LEU A 80 12.22 -18.74 25.46
C LEU A 80 10.87 -18.90 26.16
N MET A 81 10.10 -19.92 25.78
CA MET A 81 8.83 -20.23 26.45
C MET A 81 9.05 -20.64 27.92
N GLY A 82 10.13 -21.37 28.21
CA GLY A 82 10.55 -21.68 29.58
C GLY A 82 10.93 -20.43 30.39
N GLU A 83 11.62 -19.46 29.78
CA GLU A 83 11.98 -18.18 30.39
C GLU A 83 10.73 -17.32 30.66
N VAL A 84 9.78 -17.23 29.72
CA VAL A 84 8.50 -16.54 29.90
C VAL A 84 7.66 -17.17 31.01
N VAL A 85 7.58 -18.50 31.07
CA VAL A 85 6.87 -19.21 32.16
C VAL A 85 7.51 -18.92 33.51
N SER A 86 8.84 -18.87 33.58
CA SER A 86 9.59 -18.55 34.80
C SER A 86 9.36 -17.10 35.24
N SER A 87 9.40 -16.14 34.31
CA SER A 87 9.08 -14.73 34.56
C SER A 87 7.63 -14.53 35.03
N HIS A 88 6.67 -15.21 34.40
CA HIS A 88 5.27 -15.17 34.82
C HIS A 88 5.04 -15.78 36.22
N ALA A 89 5.79 -16.82 36.59
CA ALA A 89 5.78 -17.35 37.94
C ALA A 89 6.32 -16.35 38.98
N LEU A 90 7.38 -15.60 38.64
CA LEU A 90 7.93 -14.54 39.47
C LEU A 90 6.90 -13.42 39.70
N LEU A 91 6.21 -12.97 38.65
CA LEU A 91 5.15 -11.96 38.78
C LEU A 91 3.95 -12.44 39.62
N ARG A 92 3.59 -13.73 39.53
CA ARG A 92 2.60 -14.32 40.44
C ARG A 92 3.06 -14.28 41.89
N GLN A 93 4.34 -14.55 42.15
CA GLN A 93 4.90 -14.44 43.50
C GLN A 93 4.82 -12.98 43.99
N ARG A 94 5.10 -11.99 43.14
CA ARG A 94 4.96 -10.56 43.48
C ARG A 94 3.53 -10.16 43.87
N LEU A 95 2.51 -10.72 43.21
CA LEU A 95 1.12 -10.50 43.61
C LEU A 95 0.80 -11.06 45.01
N VAL A 96 1.49 -12.12 45.44
CA VAL A 96 1.40 -12.64 46.80
C VAL A 96 2.12 -11.69 47.78
N ASP A 97 3.29 -11.18 47.40
CA ASP A 97 4.08 -10.25 48.21
C ASP A 97 3.31 -8.94 48.49
N VAL A 98 2.58 -8.36 47.51
CA VAL A 98 1.71 -7.17 47.73
C VAL A 98 0.67 -7.43 48.81
N ARG A 99 0.01 -8.59 48.75
CA ARG A 99 -1.03 -8.96 49.72
C ARG A 99 -0.47 -9.21 51.11
N ALA A 100 0.83 -9.49 51.23
CA ALA A 100 1.52 -9.56 52.51
C ALA A 100 1.84 -8.15 53.03
N ILE A 101 2.35 -7.26 52.16
CA ILE A 101 2.61 -5.85 52.49
C ILE A 101 1.33 -5.12 52.93
N GLU A 102 0.19 -5.37 52.26
CA GLU A 102 -1.13 -4.84 52.65
C GLU A 102 -1.59 -5.33 54.02
N ARG A 103 -1.28 -6.58 54.39
CA ARG A 103 -1.67 -7.18 55.69
C ARG A 103 -0.83 -6.66 56.86
N GLU A 104 0.41 -6.28 56.60
CA GLU A 104 1.35 -5.75 57.59
C GLU A 104 1.28 -4.22 57.73
N ALA A 105 0.40 -3.56 56.96
CA ALA A 105 0.20 -2.12 57.01
C ALA A 105 -0.39 -1.69 58.37
N SER A 106 0.37 -0.92 59.14
CA SER A 106 -0.09 -0.33 60.41
C SER A 106 0.11 1.19 60.41
N PRO A 107 -0.83 1.99 61.00
CA PRO A 107 -0.77 3.46 61.01
C PRO A 107 0.51 4.05 61.62
N ASP A 108 1.14 3.33 62.57
CA ASP A 108 2.29 3.84 63.33
C ASP A 108 3.62 3.82 62.55
N ASN A 109 3.72 3.11 61.42
CA ASN A 109 4.96 2.90 60.66
C ASN A 109 4.86 3.32 59.17
N TRP A 110 4.19 4.44 58.90
CA TRP A 110 3.92 4.93 57.55
C TRP A 110 5.17 5.18 56.68
N GLU A 111 6.29 5.65 57.26
CA GLU A 111 7.53 5.90 56.49
C GLU A 111 8.18 4.59 56.00
N VAL A 112 8.21 3.57 56.85
CA VAL A 112 8.71 2.23 56.50
C VAL A 112 7.79 1.60 55.45
N HIS A 113 6.48 1.68 55.65
CA HIS A 113 5.50 1.16 54.70
C HIS A 113 5.60 1.83 53.32
N ARG A 114 5.81 3.16 53.27
CA ARG A 114 6.01 3.91 52.03
C ARG A 114 7.29 3.51 51.29
N ALA A 115 8.38 3.26 52.01
CA ALA A 115 9.64 2.79 51.44
C ALA A 115 9.49 1.36 50.86
N THR A 116 8.82 0.46 51.58
CA THR A 116 8.54 -0.90 51.12
C THR A 116 7.66 -0.91 49.87
N LEU A 117 6.61 -0.07 49.81
CA LEU A 117 5.77 0.09 48.62
C LEU A 117 6.53 0.66 47.42
N HIS A 118 7.40 1.66 47.62
CA HIS A 118 8.23 2.19 46.53
C HIS A 118 9.23 1.16 46.00
N HIS A 119 9.83 0.38 46.91
CA HIS A 119 10.74 -0.70 46.51
C HIS A 119 10.00 -1.78 45.72
N PHE A 120 8.84 -2.22 46.21
CA PHE A 120 7.97 -3.16 45.51
C PHE A 120 7.56 -2.63 44.12
N ALA A 121 7.13 -1.38 44.02
CA ALA A 121 6.70 -0.78 42.75
C ALA A 121 7.84 -0.72 41.73
N ARG A 122 9.08 -0.40 42.16
CA ARG A 122 10.26 -0.47 41.29
C ARG A 122 10.56 -1.89 40.83
N GLN A 123 10.60 -2.85 41.76
CA GLN A 123 10.85 -4.25 41.41
C GLN A 123 9.79 -4.82 40.47
N LEU A 124 8.51 -4.51 40.71
CA LEU A 124 7.43 -4.89 39.80
C LEU A 124 7.62 -4.26 38.42
N SER A 125 7.98 -2.97 38.36
CA SER A 125 8.28 -2.30 37.09
C SER A 125 9.43 -2.97 36.35
N ASP A 126 10.51 -3.33 37.04
CA ASP A 126 11.67 -4.03 36.47
C ASP A 126 11.28 -5.43 35.97
N ASP A 127 10.50 -6.19 36.76
CA ASP A 127 10.02 -7.53 36.41
C ASP A 127 9.07 -7.49 35.19
N VAL A 128 8.19 -6.49 35.12
CA VAL A 128 7.29 -6.26 33.96
C VAL A 128 8.09 -5.89 32.72
N GLN A 129 9.07 -4.98 32.84
CA GLN A 129 9.92 -4.60 31.71
C GLN A 129 10.75 -5.78 31.20
N ALA A 130 11.29 -6.61 32.09
CA ALA A 130 11.97 -7.85 31.72
C ALA A 130 11.04 -8.83 31.00
N GLN A 131 9.78 -8.95 31.44
CA GLN A 131 8.78 -9.77 30.76
C GLN A 131 8.44 -9.23 29.37
N GLU A 132 8.32 -7.91 29.20
CA GLU A 132 8.07 -7.28 27.89
C GLU A 132 9.17 -7.60 26.89
N ILE A 133 10.44 -7.55 27.32
CA ILE A 133 11.59 -7.92 26.48
C ILE A 133 11.52 -9.41 26.07
N LEU A 134 11.29 -10.32 27.03
CA LEU A 134 11.15 -11.76 26.74
C LEU A 134 9.98 -12.06 25.80
N MET A 135 8.86 -11.35 25.95
CA MET A 135 7.70 -11.48 25.07
C MET A 135 7.99 -10.96 23.66
N ALA A 136 8.76 -9.87 23.52
CA ALA A 136 9.23 -9.38 22.23
C ALA A 136 10.16 -10.39 21.55
N GLU A 137 11.13 -10.96 22.27
CA GLU A 137 12.02 -12.00 21.74
C GLU A 137 11.26 -13.27 21.33
N LEU A 138 10.30 -13.72 22.14
CA LEU A 138 9.44 -14.85 21.80
C LEU A 138 8.62 -14.55 20.54
N HIS A 139 8.10 -13.34 20.41
CA HIS A 139 7.36 -12.90 19.24
C HIS A 139 8.24 -12.93 17.98
N ASP A 140 9.43 -12.34 18.03
CA ASP A 140 10.38 -12.30 16.91
C ASP A 140 10.77 -13.72 16.47
N LYS A 141 11.05 -14.61 17.42
CA LYS A 141 11.37 -16.01 17.14
C LYS A 141 10.17 -16.76 16.57
N ALA A 142 8.95 -16.47 17.02
CA ALA A 142 7.74 -17.04 16.46
C ALA A 142 7.49 -16.61 15.01
N LEU A 143 7.78 -15.36 14.67
CA LEU A 143 7.73 -14.89 13.29
C LEU A 143 8.71 -15.65 12.40
N ILE A 144 9.94 -15.87 12.86
CA ILE A 144 10.97 -16.63 12.13
C ILE A 144 10.55 -18.09 11.85
N MET A 145 9.70 -18.68 12.69
CA MET A 145 9.16 -20.03 12.44
C MET A 145 8.14 -20.09 11.29
N ARG A 146 7.46 -18.97 11.00
CA ARG A 146 6.49 -18.87 9.88
C ARG A 146 7.18 -18.58 8.54
N MET A 147 8.45 -18.19 8.57
CA MET A 147 9.21 -17.87 7.37
C MET A 147 9.51 -19.12 6.56
N LEU A 148 9.45 -18.97 5.24
CA LEU A 148 9.76 -19.99 4.26
C LEU A 148 10.85 -19.47 3.32
N PRO A 149 11.73 -20.33 2.78
CA PRO A 149 12.76 -19.89 1.84
C PRO A 149 12.13 -19.44 0.51
N LEU A 150 12.70 -18.39 -0.09
CA LEU A 150 12.31 -17.90 -1.42
C LEU A 150 12.49 -18.96 -2.53
N ALA A 151 13.30 -20.00 -2.30
CA ALA A 151 13.46 -21.17 -3.16
C ALA A 151 12.14 -21.75 -3.69
N ILE A 152 11.06 -21.69 -2.91
CA ILE A 152 9.72 -22.16 -3.32
C ILE A 152 9.24 -21.46 -4.61
N VAL A 153 9.59 -20.18 -4.78
CA VAL A 153 9.22 -19.37 -5.96
C VAL A 153 10.39 -19.26 -6.95
N PHE A 154 11.62 -19.29 -6.45
CA PHE A 154 12.83 -19.10 -7.25
C PHE A 154 13.23 -20.36 -8.03
N ASP A 155 13.08 -21.57 -7.47
CA ASP A 155 13.46 -22.81 -8.16
C ASP A 155 12.63 -23.05 -9.44
N PRO A 156 11.31 -22.83 -9.44
CA PRO A 156 10.50 -22.97 -10.65
C PRO A 156 10.73 -21.86 -11.68
N ALA A 157 11.22 -20.68 -11.26
CA ALA A 157 11.45 -19.54 -12.14
C ALA A 157 12.36 -19.88 -13.32
N GLY A 158 13.45 -20.62 -13.07
CA GLY A 158 14.39 -21.03 -14.12
C GLY A 158 13.76 -21.91 -15.19
N ARG A 159 12.81 -22.78 -14.83
CA ARG A 159 12.05 -23.60 -15.78
C ARG A 159 11.07 -22.74 -16.57
N ILE A 160 10.33 -21.87 -15.90
CA ILE A 160 9.33 -20.98 -16.53
C ILE A 160 9.99 -20.08 -17.58
N VAL A 161 11.11 -19.43 -17.23
CA VAL A 161 11.86 -18.55 -18.14
C VAL A 161 12.34 -19.31 -19.37
N ARG A 162 12.85 -20.54 -19.19
CA ARG A 162 13.34 -21.38 -20.30
C ARG A 162 12.20 -21.81 -21.23
N ASP A 163 11.07 -22.24 -20.68
CA ASP A 163 9.91 -22.68 -21.45
C ASP A 163 9.29 -21.52 -22.23
N LEU A 164 9.20 -20.34 -21.60
CA LEU A 164 8.71 -19.12 -22.24
C LEU A 164 9.64 -18.64 -23.36
N ALA A 165 10.94 -18.56 -23.11
CA ALA A 165 11.91 -18.16 -24.13
C ALA A 165 11.90 -19.11 -25.34
N ARG A 166 11.73 -20.42 -25.13
CA ARG A 166 11.55 -21.40 -26.22
C ARG A 166 10.31 -21.12 -27.06
N SER A 167 9.20 -20.74 -26.44
CA SER A 167 7.96 -20.42 -27.15
C SER A 167 8.08 -19.20 -28.07
N VAL A 168 8.96 -18.25 -27.73
CA VAL A 168 9.23 -17.02 -28.51
C VAL A 168 10.51 -17.13 -29.36
N GLY A 169 11.16 -18.30 -29.40
CA GLY A 169 12.36 -18.55 -30.21
C GLY A 169 13.63 -17.85 -29.72
N LYS A 170 13.75 -17.59 -28.42
CA LYS A 170 14.90 -16.93 -27.79
C LYS A 170 15.73 -17.93 -26.97
N GLN A 171 17.02 -17.65 -26.80
CA GLN A 171 17.94 -18.42 -25.95
C GLN A 171 18.23 -17.64 -24.68
N VAL A 172 18.01 -18.26 -23.52
CA VAL A 172 18.16 -17.61 -22.21
C VAL A 172 18.87 -18.51 -21.20
N GLU A 173 19.73 -17.89 -20.39
CA GLU A 173 20.26 -18.41 -19.14
C GLU A 173 19.55 -17.72 -17.98
N CYS A 174 18.98 -18.49 -17.06
CA CYS A 174 18.40 -17.94 -15.83
C CYS A 174 19.36 -18.21 -14.67
N VAL A 175 19.84 -17.15 -14.04
CA VAL A 175 20.74 -17.19 -12.88
C VAL A 175 19.92 -16.83 -11.65
N VAL A 176 19.93 -17.70 -10.64
CA VAL A 176 19.19 -17.51 -9.40
C VAL A 176 20.18 -17.42 -8.24
N SER A 177 20.03 -16.41 -7.39
CA SER A 177 20.82 -16.25 -6.16
C SER A 177 19.97 -15.75 -4.99
N GLY A 178 20.37 -16.06 -3.75
CA GLY A 178 19.61 -15.67 -2.57
C GLY A 178 18.30 -16.44 -2.37
N ALA A 179 18.16 -17.63 -2.94
CA ALA A 179 16.97 -18.47 -2.77
C ALA A 179 16.79 -18.97 -1.32
N GLU A 180 17.87 -18.96 -0.53
CA GLU A 180 17.90 -19.30 0.88
C GLU A 180 17.33 -18.23 1.81
N ILE A 181 17.13 -16.99 1.31
CA ILE A 181 16.53 -15.91 2.09
C ILE A 181 15.10 -16.31 2.48
N GLU A 182 14.79 -16.15 3.76
CA GLU A 182 13.50 -16.53 4.32
C GLU A 182 12.53 -15.32 4.31
N LEU A 183 11.28 -15.57 3.92
CA LEU A 183 10.21 -14.57 3.85
C LEU A 183 8.91 -15.14 4.41
N ASP A 184 7.99 -14.29 4.87
CA ASP A 184 6.70 -14.72 5.36
C ASP A 184 5.90 -15.54 4.33
N ARG A 185 5.30 -16.66 4.77
CA ARG A 185 4.46 -17.51 3.90
C ARG A 185 3.41 -16.70 3.13
N GLN A 186 2.67 -15.81 3.80
CA GLN A 186 1.60 -15.06 3.13
C GLN A 186 2.15 -14.15 2.03
N MET A 187 3.36 -13.64 2.22
CA MET A 187 4.03 -12.85 1.19
C MET A 187 4.52 -13.70 0.04
N ILE A 188 5.09 -14.89 0.29
CA ILE A 188 5.51 -15.82 -0.77
C ILE A 188 4.31 -16.23 -1.65
N ASP A 189 3.18 -16.55 -1.04
CA ASP A 189 1.96 -16.94 -1.76
C ASP A 189 1.49 -15.81 -2.70
N LYS A 190 1.53 -14.55 -2.25
CA LYS A 190 1.15 -13.36 -3.05
C LYS A 190 2.22 -12.93 -4.06
N LEU A 191 3.50 -13.21 -3.79
CA LEU A 191 4.64 -12.78 -4.61
C LEU A 191 4.83 -13.63 -5.88
N SER A 192 4.30 -14.85 -5.87
CA SER A 192 4.41 -15.80 -6.98
C SER A 192 3.92 -15.21 -8.31
N ASP A 193 2.73 -14.57 -8.32
CA ASP A 193 2.15 -13.99 -9.53
C ASP A 193 2.96 -12.79 -10.07
N PRO A 194 3.33 -11.77 -9.25
CA PRO A 194 4.23 -10.69 -9.65
C PRO A 194 5.56 -11.17 -10.24
N ILE A 195 6.24 -12.12 -9.60
CA ILE A 195 7.53 -12.63 -10.09
C ILE A 195 7.37 -13.27 -11.46
N VAL A 196 6.38 -14.16 -11.64
CA VAL A 196 6.12 -14.80 -12.94
C VAL A 196 5.83 -13.77 -14.02
N HIS A 197 5.09 -12.70 -13.68
CA HIS A 197 4.81 -11.63 -14.62
C HIS A 197 6.07 -10.85 -15.03
N LEU A 198 6.94 -10.49 -14.09
CA LEU A 198 8.19 -9.80 -14.38
C LEU A 198 9.15 -10.66 -15.21
N LEU A 199 9.26 -11.96 -14.88
CA LEU A 199 10.04 -12.92 -15.66
C LEU A 199 9.48 -13.09 -17.08
N ARG A 200 8.16 -13.05 -17.22
CA ARG A 200 7.52 -13.07 -18.55
C ARG A 200 7.91 -11.85 -19.37
N ASN A 201 7.82 -10.66 -18.79
CA ASN A 201 8.20 -9.42 -19.47
C ASN A 201 9.67 -9.44 -19.89
N ALA A 202 10.56 -9.94 -19.04
CA ALA A 202 11.97 -10.11 -19.36
C ALA A 202 12.19 -11.05 -20.56
N ALA A 203 11.54 -12.23 -20.59
CA ALA A 203 11.71 -13.19 -21.68
C ALA A 203 10.98 -12.77 -22.99
N ASP A 204 9.77 -12.23 -22.90
CA ASP A 204 8.93 -11.91 -24.07
C ASP A 204 9.30 -10.58 -24.72
N HIS A 205 9.57 -9.54 -23.92
CA HIS A 205 9.79 -8.18 -24.41
C HIS A 205 11.19 -7.65 -24.10
N GLY A 206 11.80 -8.02 -22.98
CA GLY A 206 13.13 -7.55 -22.57
C GLY A 206 14.23 -8.10 -23.48
N LEU A 207 14.33 -9.43 -23.58
CA LEU A 207 15.36 -10.09 -24.37
C LEU A 207 15.12 -9.99 -25.87
N GLU A 208 16.17 -9.70 -26.62
CA GLU A 208 16.19 -9.68 -28.08
C GLU A 208 16.35 -11.09 -28.66
N THR A 209 16.06 -11.30 -29.95
CA THR A 209 16.33 -12.59 -30.61
C THR A 209 17.85 -12.81 -30.76
N PRO A 210 18.33 -14.06 -30.90
CA PRO A 210 19.75 -14.33 -31.08
C PRO A 210 20.39 -13.54 -32.24
N GLN A 211 19.64 -13.32 -33.33
CA GLN A 211 20.09 -12.54 -34.49
C GLN A 211 20.22 -11.05 -34.16
N GLN A 212 19.25 -10.48 -33.44
CA GLN A 212 19.29 -9.08 -32.98
C GLN A 212 20.43 -8.86 -31.99
N ARG A 213 20.64 -9.80 -31.06
CA ARG A 213 21.75 -9.76 -30.10
C ARG A 213 23.11 -9.78 -30.79
N ALA A 214 23.28 -10.66 -31.79
CA ALA A 214 24.51 -10.73 -32.57
C ALA A 214 24.78 -9.41 -33.33
N ALA A 215 23.73 -8.80 -33.91
CA ALA A 215 23.85 -7.49 -34.57
C ALA A 215 24.23 -6.36 -33.59
N ALA A 216 23.79 -6.45 -32.34
CA ALA A 216 24.13 -5.50 -31.27
C ALA A 216 25.47 -5.81 -30.56
N GLY A 217 26.21 -6.85 -30.99
CA GLY A 217 27.49 -7.25 -30.38
C GLY A 217 27.36 -7.97 -29.02
N LYS A 218 26.16 -8.47 -28.70
CA LYS A 218 25.87 -9.21 -27.46
C LYS A 218 25.99 -10.72 -27.65
N PRO A 219 26.20 -11.50 -26.57
CA PRO A 219 26.11 -12.96 -26.63
C PRO A 219 24.73 -13.43 -27.14
N ALA A 220 24.70 -14.48 -27.95
CA ALA A 220 23.46 -15.00 -28.52
C ALA A 220 22.47 -15.53 -27.46
N GLN A 221 23.00 -16.03 -26.33
CA GLN A 221 22.23 -16.39 -25.15
C GLN A 221 22.06 -15.16 -24.25
N GLY A 222 20.80 -14.77 -24.01
CA GLY A 222 20.47 -13.71 -23.05
C GLY A 222 20.54 -14.19 -21.61
N ARG A 223 20.66 -13.26 -20.66
CA ARG A 223 20.70 -13.57 -19.23
C ARG A 223 19.55 -12.88 -18.50
N VAL A 224 18.85 -13.67 -17.69
CA VAL A 224 17.89 -13.18 -16.70
C VAL A 224 18.40 -13.57 -15.31
N THR A 225 18.60 -12.59 -14.44
CA THR A 225 19.07 -12.76 -13.07
C THR A 225 17.90 -12.53 -12.12
N LEU A 226 17.66 -13.49 -11.22
CA LEU A 226 16.73 -13.37 -10.12
C LEU A 226 17.54 -13.47 -8.83
N SER A 227 17.70 -12.37 -8.12
CA SER A 227 18.50 -12.30 -6.90
C SER A 227 17.69 -11.78 -5.72
N ALA A 228 17.94 -12.30 -4.54
CA ALA A 228 17.41 -11.75 -3.29
C ALA A 228 18.53 -11.46 -2.30
N ARG A 229 18.38 -10.37 -1.54
CA ARG A 229 19.23 -10.06 -0.39
C ARG A 229 18.40 -9.53 0.76
N GLN A 230 18.84 -9.79 1.98
CA GLN A 230 18.28 -9.17 3.17
C GLN A 230 19.03 -7.87 3.48
N ASP A 231 18.28 -6.79 3.65
CA ASP A 231 18.74 -5.45 4.03
C ASP A 231 18.02 -5.01 5.31
N GLY A 232 18.57 -5.40 6.46
CA GLY A 232 17.94 -5.18 7.78
C GLY A 232 16.60 -5.91 7.91
N GLY A 233 15.53 -5.15 8.18
CA GLY A 233 14.15 -5.65 8.24
C GLY A 233 13.45 -5.81 6.88
N TRP A 234 14.18 -5.57 5.78
CA TRP A 234 13.67 -5.64 4.42
C TRP A 234 14.33 -6.78 3.64
N VAL A 235 13.59 -7.33 2.69
CA VAL A 235 14.09 -8.23 1.66
C VAL A 235 14.00 -7.51 0.33
N VAL A 236 15.14 -7.39 -0.36
CA VAL A 236 15.24 -6.78 -1.68
C VAL A 236 15.36 -7.90 -2.70
N ILE A 237 14.37 -8.00 -3.58
CA ILE A 237 14.31 -8.98 -4.66
C ILE A 237 14.50 -8.23 -5.98
N GLU A 238 15.52 -8.61 -6.74
CA GLU A 238 15.88 -7.99 -8.00
C GLU A 238 15.67 -8.98 -9.15
N ILE A 239 14.96 -8.53 -10.18
CA ILE A 239 14.75 -9.24 -11.44
C ILE A 239 15.42 -8.40 -12.52
N SER A 240 16.52 -8.89 -13.07
CA SER A 240 17.34 -8.17 -14.06
C SER A 240 17.47 -8.95 -15.35
N ASP A 241 17.37 -8.27 -16.49
CA ASP A 241 17.67 -8.82 -17.82
C ASP A 241 18.76 -8.01 -18.52
N ASP A 242 19.51 -8.64 -19.43
CA ASP A 242 20.53 -7.99 -20.26
C ASP A 242 20.01 -7.62 -21.67
N GLY A 243 18.70 -7.38 -21.76
CA GLY A 243 17.96 -7.17 -22.98
C GLY A 243 18.13 -5.78 -23.60
N ALA A 244 17.14 -5.37 -24.40
CA ALA A 244 17.14 -4.08 -25.08
C ALA A 244 16.92 -2.89 -24.13
N GLY A 245 16.48 -3.14 -22.90
CA GLY A 245 15.96 -2.11 -22.00
C GLY A 245 14.57 -1.63 -22.43
N ILE A 246 13.93 -0.83 -21.58
CA ILE A 246 12.63 -0.23 -21.88
C ILE A 246 12.86 0.97 -22.83
N PRO A 247 12.23 1.01 -24.01
CA PRO A 247 12.37 2.13 -24.93
C PRO A 247 11.61 3.35 -24.40
N LEU A 248 12.28 4.20 -23.63
CA LEU A 248 11.68 5.37 -22.97
C LEU A 248 10.98 6.32 -23.96
N ALA A 249 11.56 6.52 -25.15
CA ALA A 249 10.92 7.29 -26.22
C ALA A 249 9.57 6.68 -26.65
N GLY A 250 9.51 5.35 -26.80
CA GLY A 250 8.26 4.66 -27.13
C GLY A 250 7.24 4.68 -25.99
N VAL A 251 7.70 4.64 -24.74
CA VAL A 251 6.84 4.80 -23.55
C VAL A 251 6.23 6.20 -23.52
N ARG A 252 7.05 7.24 -23.76
CA ARG A 252 6.60 8.64 -23.89
C ARG A 252 5.57 8.81 -25.00
N ASP A 253 5.87 8.32 -26.21
CA ASP A 253 4.97 8.42 -27.36
C ASP A 253 3.64 7.70 -27.10
N LYS A 254 3.68 6.53 -26.46
CA LYS A 254 2.49 5.76 -26.09
C LYS A 254 1.67 6.48 -25.02
N ALA A 255 2.32 7.11 -24.04
CA ALA A 255 1.67 7.91 -23.02
C ALA A 255 0.95 9.11 -23.63
N VAL A 256 1.59 9.80 -24.59
CA VAL A 256 0.99 10.91 -25.34
C VAL A 256 -0.21 10.44 -26.15
N ARG A 257 -0.08 9.34 -26.90
CA ARG A 257 -1.19 8.79 -27.72
C ARG A 257 -2.39 8.34 -26.90
N LYS A 258 -2.15 7.82 -25.69
CA LYS A 258 -3.21 7.42 -24.76
C LYS A 258 -3.78 8.59 -23.94
N GLY A 259 -3.25 9.80 -24.12
CA GLY A 259 -3.71 11.00 -23.41
C GLY A 259 -3.28 11.08 -21.94
N PHE A 260 -2.27 10.30 -21.52
CA PHE A 260 -1.77 10.36 -20.14
C PHE A 260 -0.83 11.54 -19.89
N ILE A 261 -0.14 12.03 -20.92
CA ILE A 261 0.76 13.19 -20.85
C ILE A 261 0.70 13.99 -22.15
N SER A 262 1.02 15.28 -22.11
CA SER A 262 1.15 16.12 -23.30
C SER A 262 2.49 15.90 -24.03
N ALA A 263 2.56 16.27 -25.31
CA ALA A 263 3.78 16.13 -26.11
C ALA A 263 4.93 17.02 -25.61
N GLU A 264 4.64 18.22 -25.06
CA GLU A 264 5.67 19.07 -24.48
C GLU A 264 6.18 18.49 -23.14
N LYS A 265 5.30 17.92 -22.28
CA LYS A 265 5.71 17.16 -21.08
C LYS A 265 6.67 16.04 -21.42
N ALA A 266 6.32 15.25 -22.44
CA ALA A 266 7.12 14.12 -22.87
C ALA A 266 8.55 14.53 -23.27
N ALA A 267 8.75 15.76 -23.76
CA ALA A 267 10.05 16.28 -24.16
C ALA A 267 10.91 16.75 -22.97
N THR A 268 10.30 17.28 -21.90
CA THR A 268 11.01 17.83 -20.74
C THR A 268 11.14 16.86 -19.56
N MET A 269 10.40 15.74 -19.59
CA MET A 269 10.34 14.75 -18.53
C MET A 269 11.65 13.96 -18.38
N SER A 270 12.03 13.68 -17.14
CA SER A 270 13.19 12.85 -16.83
C SER A 270 12.98 11.38 -17.26
N ASP A 271 14.07 10.63 -17.31
CA ASP A 271 13.99 9.20 -17.61
C ASP A 271 13.27 8.42 -16.50
N GLN A 272 13.42 8.83 -15.24
CA GLN A 272 12.76 8.18 -14.11
C GLN A 272 11.23 8.39 -14.14
N GLU A 273 10.77 9.60 -14.41
CA GLU A 273 9.33 9.88 -14.55
C GLU A 273 8.74 9.12 -15.75
N ALA A 274 9.51 8.98 -16.85
CA ALA A 274 9.09 8.17 -17.99
C ALA A 274 8.92 6.69 -17.63
N VAL A 275 9.80 6.16 -16.78
CA VAL A 275 9.69 4.80 -16.26
C VAL A 275 8.45 4.63 -15.39
N ASP A 276 8.11 5.61 -14.55
CA ASP A 276 6.94 5.51 -13.68
C ASP A 276 5.61 5.42 -14.44
N LEU A 277 5.55 5.91 -15.68
CA LEU A 277 4.37 5.81 -16.54
C LEU A 277 3.98 4.37 -16.87
N ILE A 278 4.91 3.41 -16.81
CA ILE A 278 4.60 1.99 -17.10
C ILE A 278 3.59 1.40 -16.12
N PHE A 279 3.52 1.98 -14.92
CA PHE A 279 2.63 1.58 -13.84
C PHE A 279 1.24 2.23 -13.88
N LEU A 280 0.98 3.12 -14.85
CA LEU A 280 -0.33 3.74 -14.97
C LEU A 280 -1.40 2.69 -15.35
N PRO A 281 -2.59 2.74 -14.73
CA PRO A 281 -3.69 1.84 -15.06
C PRO A 281 -4.00 1.89 -16.55
N GLY A 282 -4.08 0.73 -17.20
CA GLY A 282 -4.37 0.66 -18.63
C GLY A 282 -3.22 1.09 -19.55
N PHE A 283 -2.01 1.39 -19.04
CA PHE A 283 -0.83 1.66 -19.88
C PHE A 283 -0.36 0.38 -20.59
N SER A 284 -0.27 -0.70 -19.81
CA SER A 284 0.26 -2.01 -20.20
C SER A 284 -0.78 -2.97 -20.76
N THR A 285 -1.98 -2.50 -21.15
CA THR A 285 -2.98 -3.33 -21.83
C THR A 285 -2.46 -3.78 -23.19
N SER A 286 -1.92 -5.00 -23.22
CA SER A 286 -1.66 -5.76 -24.44
C SER A 286 -2.98 -5.97 -25.17
N ALA A 287 -2.97 -5.83 -26.50
CA ALA A 287 -4.15 -6.02 -27.36
C ALA A 287 -4.62 -7.49 -27.47
N ILE A 288 -4.04 -8.41 -26.67
CA ILE A 288 -4.36 -9.84 -26.73
C ILE A 288 -4.53 -10.33 -25.29
N ILE A 289 -5.79 -10.52 -24.90
CA ILE A 289 -6.16 -11.32 -23.74
C ILE A 289 -5.80 -12.76 -24.12
N THR A 290 -4.69 -13.29 -23.59
CA THR A 290 -4.37 -14.72 -23.72
C THR A 290 -4.98 -15.49 -22.54
N ASP A 291 -5.59 -16.64 -22.84
CA ASP A 291 -6.50 -17.43 -21.99
C ASP A 291 -5.90 -18.06 -20.71
N ILE A 292 -4.73 -17.63 -20.22
CA ILE A 292 -3.99 -18.38 -19.18
C ILE A 292 -4.17 -17.82 -17.76
N SER A 293 -4.78 -16.65 -17.58
CA SER A 293 -5.32 -16.22 -16.28
C SER A 293 -6.27 -15.05 -16.52
N GLY A 294 -7.56 -15.25 -16.26
CA GLY A 294 -8.67 -14.35 -16.63
C GLY A 294 -8.71 -12.96 -15.96
N ARG A 295 -7.57 -12.30 -15.76
CA ARG A 295 -7.43 -10.87 -15.50
C ARG A 295 -6.21 -10.41 -16.27
N GLY A 296 -6.36 -9.47 -17.20
CA GLY A 296 -5.23 -8.88 -17.90
C GLY A 296 -4.26 -8.30 -16.86
N VAL A 297 -3.12 -8.97 -16.63
CA VAL A 297 -2.15 -8.54 -15.63
C VAL A 297 -1.26 -7.51 -16.30
N GLY A 298 -1.49 -6.23 -15.99
CA GLY A 298 -0.58 -5.15 -16.33
C GLY A 298 0.42 -4.90 -15.20
N MET A 299 1.40 -4.04 -15.47
CA MET A 299 2.38 -3.61 -14.48
C MET A 299 1.74 -2.80 -13.32
N ASP A 300 0.54 -2.25 -13.53
CA ASP A 300 -0.32 -1.66 -12.51
C ASP A 300 -0.76 -2.68 -11.44
N VAL A 301 -1.14 -3.90 -11.85
CA VAL A 301 -1.51 -4.99 -10.94
C VAL A 301 -0.29 -5.44 -10.13
N VAL A 302 0.89 -5.47 -10.74
CA VAL A 302 2.15 -5.75 -10.01
C VAL A 302 2.39 -4.69 -8.95
N LYS A 303 2.35 -3.40 -9.30
CA LYS A 303 2.54 -2.31 -8.33
C LYS A 303 1.49 -2.35 -7.22
N GLN A 304 0.23 -2.61 -7.55
CA GLN A 304 -0.83 -2.77 -6.55
C GLN A 304 -0.55 -3.94 -5.60
N CYS A 305 -0.16 -5.11 -6.13
CA CYS A 305 0.18 -6.27 -5.30
C CYS A 305 1.38 -5.98 -4.39
N ILE A 306 2.43 -5.34 -4.90
CA ILE A 306 3.63 -5.04 -4.12
C ILE A 306 3.37 -3.95 -3.08
N VAL A 307 2.70 -2.85 -3.46
CA VAL A 307 2.53 -1.67 -2.60
C VAL A 307 1.37 -1.83 -1.63
N ASP A 308 0.20 -2.23 -2.13
CA ASP A 308 -1.03 -2.23 -1.32
C ASP A 308 -1.16 -3.55 -0.53
N ASP A 309 -0.82 -4.68 -1.14
CA ASP A 309 -1.03 -6.02 -0.61
C ASP A 309 0.14 -6.60 0.20
N LEU A 310 1.36 -6.23 -0.19
CA LEU A 310 2.63 -6.65 0.42
C LEU A 310 3.37 -5.51 1.13
N GLN A 311 2.84 -4.28 1.07
CA GLN A 311 3.37 -3.13 1.81
C GLN A 311 4.86 -2.87 1.53
N GLY A 312 5.25 -3.14 0.29
CA GLY A 312 6.59 -2.94 -0.22
C GLY A 312 6.70 -1.76 -1.16
N VAL A 313 7.87 -1.62 -1.76
CA VAL A 313 8.18 -0.61 -2.77
C VAL A 313 8.69 -1.32 -4.02
N VAL A 314 8.23 -0.88 -5.19
CA VAL A 314 8.77 -1.30 -6.48
C VAL A 314 9.51 -0.14 -7.12
N SER A 315 10.73 -0.39 -7.58
CA SER A 315 11.50 0.53 -8.41
C SER A 315 11.99 -0.18 -9.66
N VAL A 316 12.25 0.59 -10.71
CA VAL A 316 12.70 0.08 -12.00
C VAL A 316 13.87 0.93 -12.48
N GLU A 317 14.95 0.26 -12.82
CA GLU A 317 16.12 0.84 -13.44
C GLU A 317 16.28 0.24 -14.83
N THR A 318 16.41 1.06 -15.86
CA THR A 318 16.53 0.57 -17.23
C THR A 318 17.50 1.43 -18.01
N ARG A 319 18.27 0.78 -18.89
CA ARG A 319 19.20 1.47 -19.78
C ARG A 319 19.08 0.88 -21.19
N PRO A 320 18.83 1.70 -22.22
CA PRO A 320 18.76 1.22 -23.59
C PRO A 320 20.00 0.42 -23.98
N GLY A 321 19.78 -0.77 -24.52
CA GLY A 321 20.83 -1.70 -24.94
C GLY A 321 21.58 -2.42 -23.81
N LEU A 322 21.35 -2.09 -22.54
CA LEU A 322 21.98 -2.78 -21.39
C LEU A 322 20.98 -3.65 -20.61
N GLY A 323 19.69 -3.35 -20.70
CA GLY A 323 18.62 -4.16 -20.10
C GLY A 323 17.82 -3.42 -19.03
N THR A 324 17.08 -4.17 -18.22
CA THR A 324 16.16 -3.64 -17.20
C THR A 324 16.31 -4.42 -15.90
N THR A 325 16.22 -3.72 -14.77
CA THR A 325 16.20 -4.28 -13.42
C THR A 325 14.97 -3.78 -12.69
N PHE A 326 14.11 -4.70 -12.25
CA PHE A 326 13.03 -4.44 -11.31
C PHE A 326 13.52 -4.79 -9.91
N ALA A 327 13.41 -3.85 -8.97
CA ALA A 327 13.72 -4.08 -7.57
C ALA A 327 12.43 -4.00 -6.73
N LEU A 328 12.16 -5.07 -5.98
CA LEU A 328 11.04 -5.20 -5.06
C LEU A 328 11.60 -5.18 -3.63
N ARG A 329 11.31 -4.13 -2.88
CA ARG A 329 11.70 -4.00 -1.48
C ARG A 329 10.50 -4.33 -0.60
N LEU A 330 10.52 -5.49 0.06
CA LEU A 330 9.41 -6.03 0.85
C LEU A 330 9.81 -6.09 2.33
N PRO A 331 8.90 -5.81 3.29
CA PRO A 331 9.19 -6.05 4.70
C PRO A 331 9.38 -7.55 4.93
N LEU A 332 10.12 -7.95 5.98
CA LEU A 332 10.33 -9.39 6.27
C LEU A 332 9.03 -10.11 6.66
N SER A 333 8.08 -9.40 7.29
CA SER A 333 6.78 -9.92 7.70
C SER A 333 5.71 -8.83 7.70
N LEU A 334 4.48 -9.21 7.32
CA LEU A 334 3.29 -8.35 7.47
C LEU A 334 2.65 -8.45 8.85
N ALA A 335 3.20 -9.30 9.73
CA ALA A 335 2.59 -9.55 11.03
C ALA A 335 2.59 -8.31 11.91
N VAL A 336 3.71 -7.59 11.97
CA VAL A 336 3.90 -6.43 12.86
C VAL A 336 4.09 -5.19 12.01
N MET A 337 3.28 -4.17 12.28
CA MET A 337 3.39 -2.88 11.61
C MET A 337 3.24 -1.74 12.61
N ARG A 338 3.86 -0.59 12.33
CA ARG A 338 3.56 0.65 13.02
C ARG A 338 2.12 1.09 12.68
N VAL A 339 1.27 1.14 13.69
CA VAL A 339 -0.14 1.55 13.58
C VAL A 339 -0.38 2.79 14.43
N LEU A 340 -1.00 3.80 13.83
CA LEU A 340 -1.51 5.01 14.48
C LEU A 340 -2.95 4.75 14.94
N LEU A 341 -3.21 4.81 16.25
CA LEU A 341 -4.54 4.64 16.82
C LEU A 341 -5.18 6.00 17.07
N VAL A 342 -6.42 6.17 16.62
CA VAL A 342 -7.20 7.42 16.75
C VAL A 342 -8.61 7.13 17.23
N ASP A 343 -9.22 8.10 17.89
CA ASP A 343 -10.62 8.06 18.28
C ASP A 343 -11.51 8.79 17.27
N ALA A 344 -12.64 8.18 16.93
CA ALA A 344 -13.74 8.84 16.23
C ALA A 344 -15.06 8.50 16.91
N LYS A 345 -15.69 9.52 17.51
CA LYS A 345 -16.94 9.45 18.28
C LYS A 345 -16.92 8.41 19.40
N GLY A 346 -15.79 8.28 20.09
CA GLY A 346 -15.59 7.32 21.18
C GLY A 346 -15.37 5.88 20.72
N LEU A 347 -15.06 5.68 19.43
CA LEU A 347 -14.65 4.40 18.87
C LEU A 347 -13.19 4.49 18.38
N PRO A 348 -12.31 3.57 18.84
CA PRO A 348 -10.94 3.53 18.37
C PRO A 348 -10.82 2.91 16.98
N PHE A 349 -9.99 3.51 16.13
CA PHE A 349 -9.61 3.05 14.80
C PHE A 349 -8.10 3.11 14.61
N GLY A 350 -7.56 2.32 13.68
CA GLY A 350 -6.14 2.28 13.37
C GLY A 350 -5.82 2.64 11.92
N PHE A 351 -4.70 3.30 11.68
CA PHE A 351 -4.10 3.51 10.36
C PHE A 351 -2.70 2.93 10.35
N THR A 352 -2.30 2.25 9.27
CA THR A 352 -0.89 1.89 9.11
C THR A 352 -0.08 3.16 8.83
N ALA A 353 1.03 3.34 9.55
CA ALA A 353 1.80 4.58 9.52
C ALA A 353 2.29 4.95 8.11
N GLN A 354 2.48 3.97 7.23
CA GLN A 354 2.90 4.18 5.83
C GLN A 354 1.94 5.08 5.02
N TYR A 355 0.64 5.08 5.37
CA TYR A 355 -0.35 5.91 4.69
C TYR A 355 -0.54 7.27 5.38
N VAL A 356 0.02 7.47 6.58
CA VAL A 356 -0.09 8.73 7.32
C VAL A 356 1.04 9.64 6.88
N ALA A 357 0.71 10.77 6.25
CA ALA A 357 1.69 11.78 5.85
C ALA A 357 2.06 12.69 7.03
N GLU A 358 1.05 13.19 7.75
CA GLU A 358 1.23 14.05 8.91
C GLU A 358 -0.05 14.13 9.76
N LEU A 359 0.09 14.54 11.02
CA LEU A 359 -1.00 14.83 11.94
C LEU A 359 -1.00 16.34 12.22
N ILE A 360 -2.10 17.01 11.92
CA ILE A 360 -2.20 18.47 12.03
C ILE A 360 -3.29 18.83 13.02
N ARG A 361 -3.02 19.80 13.89
CA ARG A 361 -4.05 20.44 14.71
C ARG A 361 -4.19 21.88 14.24
N MET A 362 -5.40 22.27 13.83
CA MET A 362 -5.65 23.63 13.33
C MET A 362 -6.99 24.19 13.83
N PRO A 363 -7.09 25.52 14.06
CA PRO A 363 -8.36 26.17 14.38
C PRO A 363 -9.45 25.85 13.35
N ARG A 364 -10.71 25.81 13.79
CA ARG A 364 -11.86 25.61 12.89
C ARG A 364 -12.01 26.72 11.85
N GLU A 365 -11.50 27.90 12.17
CA GLU A 365 -11.56 29.11 11.34
C GLU A 365 -10.64 29.01 10.12
N GLU A 366 -9.57 28.23 10.18
CA GLU A 366 -8.66 27.97 9.04
C GLU A 366 -9.23 26.92 8.06
N MET A 367 -10.37 26.31 8.39
CA MET A 367 -11.04 25.35 7.52
C MET A 367 -11.91 26.09 6.50
N LEU A 368 -11.63 25.85 5.23
CA LEU A 368 -12.39 26.40 4.12
C LEU A 368 -13.63 25.55 3.89
N ASN A 369 -14.82 26.16 3.84
CA ASN A 369 -16.07 25.47 3.54
C ASN A 369 -16.59 25.87 2.15
N VAL A 370 -16.31 25.05 1.14
CA VAL A 370 -16.61 25.28 -0.27
C VAL A 370 -17.76 24.38 -0.71
N ALA A 371 -18.90 24.94 -1.13
CA ALA A 371 -20.05 24.16 -1.64
C ALA A 371 -20.44 22.96 -0.74
N GLU A 372 -20.61 23.23 0.56
CA GLU A 372 -20.86 22.22 1.62
C GLU A 372 -19.72 21.21 1.85
N ARG A 373 -18.50 21.48 1.36
CA ARG A 373 -17.32 20.62 1.51
C ARG A 373 -16.23 21.33 2.29
N ASN A 374 -15.66 20.60 3.25
CA ASN A 374 -14.54 21.13 4.02
C ASN A 374 -13.21 20.85 3.32
N ALA A 375 -12.32 21.83 3.29
CA ALA A 375 -10.97 21.73 2.76
C ALA A 375 -10.01 22.54 3.63
N VAL A 376 -8.73 22.18 3.61
CA VAL A 376 -7.67 22.88 4.32
C VAL A 376 -6.47 23.06 3.41
N ILE A 377 -5.69 24.11 3.64
CA ILE A 377 -4.48 24.37 2.87
C ILE A 377 -3.29 23.85 3.67
N ILE A 378 -2.65 22.81 3.17
CA ILE A 378 -1.49 22.18 3.81
C ILE A 378 -0.31 22.33 2.87
N ARG A 379 0.69 23.13 3.30
CA ARG A 379 1.88 23.44 2.48
C ARG A 379 1.50 23.95 1.08
N ASN A 380 0.52 24.86 1.05
CA ASN A 380 0.00 25.49 -0.16
C ASN A 380 -0.73 24.55 -1.15
N GLU A 381 -1.09 23.35 -0.72
CA GLU A 381 -1.96 22.43 -1.45
C GLU A 381 -3.33 22.36 -0.78
N PHE A 382 -4.40 22.43 -1.55
CA PHE A 382 -5.74 22.16 -1.02
C PHE A 382 -5.91 20.67 -0.75
N VAL A 383 -6.18 20.34 0.51
CA VAL A 383 -6.44 18.98 0.96
C VAL A 383 -7.90 18.89 1.41
N PRO A 384 -8.71 18.01 0.81
CA PRO A 384 -10.09 17.82 1.23
C PRO A 384 -10.13 17.28 2.65
N VAL A 385 -11.07 17.77 3.45
CA VAL A 385 -11.33 17.31 4.81
C VAL A 385 -12.60 16.49 4.82
N ALA A 386 -12.54 15.30 5.40
CA ALA A 386 -13.70 14.49 5.67
C ALA A 386 -13.71 14.07 7.14
N SER A 387 -14.89 14.08 7.75
CA SER A 387 -15.07 13.51 9.08
C SER A 387 -14.94 12.00 9.01
N LEU A 388 -14.02 11.42 9.78
CA LEU A 388 -13.85 9.97 9.83
C LEU A 388 -15.15 9.28 10.30
N ALA A 389 -15.84 9.90 11.25
CA ALA A 389 -17.09 9.39 11.78
C ALA A 389 -18.22 9.39 10.75
N GLU A 390 -18.31 10.43 9.91
CA GLU A 390 -19.33 10.52 8.85
C GLU A 390 -19.02 9.54 7.72
N LEU A 391 -17.75 9.42 7.32
CA LEU A 391 -17.34 8.44 6.29
C LEU A 391 -17.65 7.00 6.71
N LEU A 392 -17.53 6.70 8.00
CA LEU A 392 -17.81 5.37 8.54
C LEU A 392 -19.27 5.18 8.96
N ASP A 393 -20.14 6.18 8.74
CA ASP A 393 -21.55 6.21 9.16
C ASP A 393 -21.72 5.83 10.65
N ILE A 394 -20.84 6.37 11.49
CA ILE A 394 -20.86 6.09 12.94
C ILE A 394 -22.05 6.84 13.53
N PRO A 395 -23.05 6.13 14.09
CA PRO A 395 -24.19 6.79 14.70
C PRO A 395 -23.68 7.67 15.85
N SER A 396 -24.03 8.96 15.80
CA SER A 396 -23.71 9.89 16.87
C SER A 396 -24.33 9.37 18.17
N ARG A 397 -23.52 8.74 19.03
CA ARG A 397 -23.94 8.46 20.40
C ARG A 397 -24.23 9.81 21.02
N SER A 398 -25.50 10.04 21.35
CA SER A 398 -25.99 11.22 22.06
C SER A 398 -24.96 11.60 23.11
N GLN A 399 -24.46 12.84 23.00
CA GLN A 399 -23.40 13.41 23.81
C GLN A 399 -23.45 12.85 25.23
N ARG A 400 -22.39 12.16 25.66
CA ARG A 400 -22.14 12.06 27.09
C ARG A 400 -22.00 13.51 27.56
N ASN A 401 -23.02 14.00 28.26
CA ASN A 401 -23.02 15.26 29.01
C ASN A 401 -21.92 15.20 30.08
N GLY A 402 -20.67 15.27 29.66
CA GLY A 402 -19.56 15.78 30.45
C GLY A 402 -19.30 17.21 29.98
N PRO A 403 -18.68 18.07 30.81
CA PRO A 403 -18.42 19.45 30.41
C PRO A 403 -17.57 19.41 29.13
N LEU A 404 -18.19 19.80 28.03
CA LEU A 404 -17.55 20.13 26.79
C LEU A 404 -16.46 21.16 27.13
N ARG A 405 -15.20 20.74 27.21
CA ARG A 405 -14.07 21.65 26.97
C ARG A 405 -14.02 21.93 25.47
N VAL A 406 -15.09 22.53 24.97
CA VAL A 406 -15.28 22.90 23.57
C VAL A 406 -15.30 24.40 23.54
N GLY A 407 -14.13 24.95 23.22
CA GLY A 407 -13.91 26.38 23.12
C GLY A 407 -12.63 26.75 22.38
N ASP A 408 -11.55 25.94 22.45
CA ASP A 408 -10.23 26.43 21.98
C ASP A 408 -9.24 25.38 21.45
N LEU A 409 -9.60 24.09 21.42
CA LEU A 409 -8.70 23.07 20.87
C LEU A 409 -9.10 22.81 19.41
N GLY A 410 -8.30 23.32 18.47
CA GLY A 410 -8.51 23.15 17.03
C GLY A 410 -8.78 21.71 16.58
N LEU A 411 -9.35 21.56 15.38
CA LEU A 411 -9.60 20.29 14.70
C LEU A 411 -8.31 19.47 14.60
N LEU A 412 -8.38 18.20 14.97
CA LEU A 412 -7.29 17.24 14.76
C LEU A 412 -7.53 16.49 13.45
N LEU A 413 -6.57 16.60 12.53
CA LEU A 413 -6.62 16.03 11.20
C LEU A 413 -5.50 14.99 11.02
N VAL A 414 -5.88 13.77 10.64
CA VAL A 414 -4.94 12.76 10.15
C VAL A 414 -4.86 12.89 8.64
N VAL A 415 -3.73 13.37 8.13
CA VAL A 415 -3.53 13.50 6.69
C VAL A 415 -3.04 12.16 6.16
N ILE A 416 -3.91 11.45 5.46
CA ILE A 416 -3.52 10.23 4.75
C ILE A 416 -3.12 10.54 3.31
N ARG A 417 -2.11 9.83 2.81
CA ARG A 417 -1.65 9.92 1.43
C ARG A 417 -1.66 8.57 0.76
N VAL A 418 -2.31 8.49 -0.38
CA VAL A 418 -2.32 7.31 -1.26
C VAL A 418 -1.86 7.78 -2.64
N ARG A 419 -0.70 7.30 -3.09
CA ARG A 419 -0.04 7.77 -4.32
C ARG A 419 0.24 9.30 -4.24
N ASN A 420 -0.30 10.09 -5.16
CA ASN A 420 -0.15 11.55 -5.18
C ASN A 420 -1.36 12.28 -4.55
N GLU A 421 -2.28 11.57 -3.93
CA GLU A 421 -3.50 12.17 -3.40
C GLU A 421 -3.50 12.19 -1.88
N LYS A 422 -3.95 13.33 -1.33
CA LYS A 422 -4.10 13.54 0.11
C LYS A 422 -5.57 13.65 0.49
N LEU A 423 -5.88 13.18 1.71
CA LEU A 423 -7.15 13.38 2.38
C LEU A 423 -6.88 13.66 3.86
N ALA A 424 -7.44 14.73 4.38
CA ALA A 424 -7.42 15.04 5.79
C ALA A 424 -8.66 14.43 6.47
N LEU A 425 -8.44 13.52 7.42
CA LEU A 425 -9.50 12.89 8.19
C LEU A 425 -9.63 13.58 9.53
N ALA A 426 -10.78 14.22 9.78
CA ALA A 426 -11.08 14.78 11.08
C ALA A 426 -11.37 13.67 12.09
N VAL A 427 -10.61 13.67 13.18
CA VAL A 427 -10.67 12.70 14.28
C VAL A 427 -10.79 13.45 15.61
N ASP A 428 -11.24 12.76 16.64
CA ASP A 428 -11.44 13.37 17.95
C ASP A 428 -10.10 13.45 18.73
N GLU A 429 -9.35 12.34 18.76
CA GLU A 429 -8.10 12.24 19.52
C GLU A 429 -7.09 11.28 18.88
N LEU A 430 -5.80 11.55 19.06
CA LEU A 430 -4.75 10.57 18.84
C LEU A 430 -4.57 9.74 20.12
N LEU A 431 -4.83 8.43 20.03
CA LEU A 431 -4.74 7.53 21.16
C LEU A 431 -3.31 7.02 21.37
N ASP A 432 -2.63 6.61 20.28
CA ASP A 432 -1.37 5.89 20.37
C ASP A 432 -0.64 5.77 19.02
N GLU A 433 0.64 5.46 19.06
CA GLU A 433 1.42 5.03 17.89
C GLU A 433 2.43 3.95 18.30
N ARG A 434 2.26 2.72 17.79
CA ARG A 434 3.14 1.61 18.17
C ARG A 434 3.15 0.48 17.15
N ASP A 435 4.13 -0.40 17.29
CA ASP A 435 4.21 -1.63 16.49
C ASP A 435 3.16 -2.63 16.99
N MET A 436 2.22 -3.00 16.12
CA MET A 436 1.07 -3.84 16.45
C MET A 436 0.92 -4.99 15.47
N VAL A 437 0.42 -6.11 15.97
CA VAL A 437 0.12 -7.27 15.13
C VAL A 437 -1.23 -7.10 14.44
N ILE A 438 -1.22 -6.89 13.13
CA ILE A 438 -2.47 -6.80 12.34
C ILE A 438 -2.94 -8.22 12.03
N LYS A 439 -4.07 -8.60 12.63
CA LYS A 439 -4.74 -9.86 12.32
C LYS A 439 -5.61 -9.65 11.07
N PRO A 440 -5.42 -10.44 10.00
CA PRO A 440 -6.26 -10.31 8.82
C PRO A 440 -7.69 -10.69 9.15
N LEU A 441 -8.65 -10.08 8.44
CA LEU A 441 -10.05 -10.44 8.57
C LEU A 441 -10.29 -11.90 8.14
N PRO A 442 -11.20 -12.62 8.81
CA PRO A 442 -11.66 -13.94 8.37
C PRO A 442 -12.15 -13.90 6.92
N GLU A 443 -12.03 -15.03 6.21
CA GLU A 443 -12.35 -15.10 4.78
C GLU A 443 -13.75 -14.59 4.42
N HIS A 444 -14.74 -14.87 5.28
CA HIS A 444 -16.12 -14.40 5.10
C HIS A 444 -16.31 -12.88 5.30
N MET A 445 -15.35 -12.19 5.94
CA MET A 445 -15.37 -10.75 6.19
C MET A 445 -14.51 -9.94 5.20
N ARG A 446 -13.76 -10.59 4.30
CA ARG A 446 -12.91 -9.90 3.29
C ARG A 446 -13.68 -9.00 2.32
N ARG A 447 -15.02 -9.04 2.31
CA ARG A 447 -15.86 -8.10 1.55
C ARG A 447 -15.87 -6.69 2.14
N LEU A 448 -15.46 -6.52 3.40
CA LEU A 448 -15.35 -5.22 4.07
C LEU A 448 -14.12 -4.47 3.55
N GLN A 449 -14.27 -3.75 2.44
CA GLN A 449 -13.15 -3.04 1.80
C GLN A 449 -12.57 -1.90 2.64
N LEU A 450 -13.29 -1.42 3.66
CA LEU A 450 -12.85 -0.34 4.54
C LEU A 450 -11.90 -0.80 5.65
N VAL A 451 -11.77 -2.11 5.89
CA VAL A 451 -10.99 -2.65 7.01
C VAL A 451 -9.90 -3.58 6.47
N SER A 452 -8.65 -3.22 6.73
CA SER A 452 -7.46 -3.99 6.36
C SER A 452 -7.23 -5.18 7.31
N GLY A 453 -7.65 -5.02 8.57
CA GLY A 453 -7.46 -6.02 9.62
C GLY A 453 -7.87 -5.49 10.99
N VAL A 454 -7.52 -6.25 12.03
CA VAL A 454 -7.83 -5.92 13.42
C VAL A 454 -6.57 -6.02 14.26
N VAL A 455 -6.34 -5.04 15.11
CA VAL A 455 -5.30 -5.07 16.14
C VAL A 455 -5.93 -5.21 17.52
N ALA A 456 -5.21 -5.82 18.46
CA ALA A 456 -5.61 -5.89 19.85
C ALA A 456 -4.79 -4.90 20.68
N THR A 457 -5.45 -4.07 21.47
CA THR A 457 -4.78 -3.13 22.39
C THR A 457 -4.40 -3.84 23.69
N GLY A 458 -3.55 -3.20 24.52
CA GLY A 458 -3.16 -3.73 25.84
C GLY A 458 -4.33 -3.92 26.82
N ARG A 459 -5.50 -3.33 26.55
CA ARG A 459 -6.74 -3.53 27.31
C ARG A 459 -7.61 -4.67 26.75
N ASN A 460 -7.07 -5.46 25.83
CA ASN A 460 -7.76 -6.53 25.12
C ASN A 460 -8.97 -6.03 24.30
N GLU A 461 -8.94 -4.76 23.89
CA GLU A 461 -9.93 -4.18 22.98
C GLU A 461 -9.49 -4.42 21.54
N LEU A 462 -10.44 -4.76 20.68
CA LEU A 462 -10.20 -4.96 19.25
C LEU A 462 -10.42 -3.65 18.51
N VAL A 463 -9.40 -3.20 17.79
CA VAL A 463 -9.42 -1.97 17.00
C VAL A 463 -9.31 -2.31 15.53
N SER A 464 -10.24 -1.78 14.73
CA SER A 464 -10.24 -1.99 13.28
C SER A 464 -9.17 -1.11 12.64
N VAL A 465 -8.26 -1.72 11.88
CA VAL A 465 -7.30 -1.01 11.05
C VAL A 465 -7.95 -0.70 9.72
N LEU A 466 -8.07 0.58 9.41
CA LEU A 466 -8.78 1.06 8.23
C LEU A 466 -7.91 0.97 6.98
N HIS A 467 -8.56 0.74 5.84
CA HIS A 467 -7.92 0.67 4.53
C HIS A 467 -7.91 2.07 3.89
N ALA A 468 -6.77 2.76 4.00
CA ALA A 468 -6.63 4.14 3.52
C ALA A 468 -7.03 4.35 2.04
N PRO A 469 -6.66 3.47 1.08
CA PRO A 469 -7.12 3.61 -0.30
C PRO A 469 -8.66 3.53 -0.44
N ALA A 470 -9.31 2.66 0.32
CA ALA A 470 -10.77 2.52 0.26
C ALA A 470 -11.48 3.70 0.91
N LEU A 471 -10.92 4.27 1.99
CA LEU A 471 -11.42 5.52 2.59
C LEU A 471 -11.31 6.69 1.61
N LEU A 472 -10.20 6.81 0.88
CA LEU A 472 -10.03 7.84 -0.14
C LEU A 472 -11.06 7.70 -1.26
N GLU A 473 -11.30 6.48 -1.74
CA GLU A 473 -12.35 6.21 -2.72
C GLU A 473 -13.76 6.51 -2.19
N LEU A 474 -14.03 6.20 -0.93
CA LEU A 474 -15.32 6.49 -0.31
C LEU A 474 -15.55 8.00 -0.20
N ALA A 475 -14.53 8.75 0.24
CA ALA A 475 -14.57 10.21 0.29
C ALA A 475 -14.77 10.83 -1.11
N ARG A 476 -14.19 10.25 -2.16
CA ARG A 476 -14.45 10.65 -3.56
C ARG A 476 -15.88 10.40 -3.99
N LYS A 477 -16.45 9.23 -3.68
CA LYS A 477 -17.84 8.89 -4.03
C LYS A 477 -18.84 9.78 -3.30
N ALA A 478 -18.61 10.04 -2.01
CA ALA A 478 -19.41 10.98 -1.24
C ALA A 478 -19.38 12.38 -1.87
N ARG A 479 -18.20 12.86 -2.30
CA ARG A 479 -18.06 14.11 -3.07
C ARG A 479 -18.83 14.09 -4.40
N GLY A 480 -18.66 13.05 -5.21
CA GLY A 480 -19.31 12.95 -6.53
C GLY A 480 -20.84 12.78 -6.51
N GLN A 481 -21.42 12.30 -5.40
CA GLN A 481 -22.87 12.19 -5.23
C GLN A 481 -23.52 13.52 -4.83
N ALA A 482 -22.84 14.36 -4.05
CA ALA A 482 -23.31 15.71 -3.72
C ALA A 482 -23.47 16.59 -4.99
N VAL A 483 -22.48 16.57 -5.90
CA VAL A 483 -22.54 17.29 -7.20
C VAL A 483 -23.78 16.93 -8.03
N ARG A 484 -24.20 15.66 -7.99
CA ARG A 484 -25.35 15.17 -8.78
C ARG A 484 -26.71 15.50 -8.15
N ALA A 485 -26.75 15.72 -6.84
CA ALA A 485 -27.99 16.08 -6.15
C ALA A 485 -28.34 17.57 -6.37
N GLU A 486 -27.34 18.45 -6.41
CA GLU A 486 -27.54 19.89 -6.61
C GLU A 486 -27.88 20.27 -8.06
N THR A 487 -27.34 19.53 -9.04
CA THR A 487 -27.67 19.71 -10.46
C THR A 487 -29.11 19.31 -10.83
N ALA A 488 -29.88 18.75 -9.88
CA ALA A 488 -31.26 18.30 -10.09
C ALA A 488 -32.33 19.30 -9.58
N SER A 489 -31.96 20.48 -9.07
CA SER A 489 -32.95 21.53 -8.75
C SER A 489 -33.36 22.33 -10.00
N PRO A 490 -34.67 22.53 -10.27
CA PRO A 490 -35.12 23.21 -11.48
C PRO A 490 -34.96 24.73 -11.38
N ALA A 491 -34.38 25.29 -12.44
CA ALA A 491 -34.47 26.66 -12.96
C ALA A 491 -35.11 27.75 -12.06
N GLY A 492 -34.28 28.71 -11.67
CA GLY A 492 -34.67 30.04 -11.20
C GLY A 492 -33.68 31.10 -11.71
N GLU A 493 -34.11 31.80 -12.77
CA GLU A 493 -33.66 33.09 -13.30
C GLU A 493 -32.28 33.23 -14.00
N THR A 494 -32.38 33.90 -15.14
CA THR A 494 -31.42 34.11 -16.22
C THR A 494 -30.45 35.24 -15.91
N SER A 495 -29.29 34.92 -15.36
CA SER A 495 -28.09 35.73 -15.52
C SER A 495 -27.14 35.02 -16.49
N PRO A 496 -26.34 35.75 -17.30
CA PRO A 496 -25.36 35.12 -18.18
C PRO A 496 -24.40 34.29 -17.32
N ARG A 497 -24.45 32.97 -17.48
CA ARG A 497 -23.50 32.06 -16.82
C ARG A 497 -22.18 32.16 -17.59
N PHE A 498 -21.25 32.95 -17.06
CA PHE A 498 -19.89 33.03 -17.58
C PHE A 498 -19.21 31.66 -17.51
N ASP A 499 -18.50 31.30 -18.59
CA ASP A 499 -17.74 30.06 -18.74
C ASP A 499 -16.28 30.32 -18.29
N ILE A 500 -15.82 29.67 -17.22
CA ILE A 500 -14.49 29.83 -16.63
C ILE A 500 -13.65 28.57 -16.88
N LEU A 501 -12.41 28.75 -17.31
CA LEU A 501 -11.41 27.69 -17.40
C LEU A 501 -10.53 27.70 -16.15
N VAL A 502 -10.45 26.59 -15.43
CA VAL A 502 -9.58 26.41 -14.27
C VAL A 502 -8.46 25.43 -14.61
N VAL A 503 -7.21 25.86 -14.44
CA VAL A 503 -6.00 25.10 -14.78
C VAL A 503 -5.14 24.94 -13.54
N ASP A 504 -5.06 23.74 -12.98
CA ASP A 504 -4.24 23.42 -11.80
C ASP A 504 -3.86 21.93 -11.87
N ASP A 505 -2.67 21.54 -11.41
CA ASP A 505 -2.20 20.17 -11.53
C ASP A 505 -2.71 19.24 -10.42
N SER A 506 -3.05 19.81 -9.28
CA SER A 506 -3.67 19.13 -8.16
C SER A 506 -5.15 18.89 -8.43
N LEU A 507 -5.53 17.62 -8.55
CA LEU A 507 -6.93 17.20 -8.66
C LEU A 507 -7.78 17.76 -7.52
N ASN A 508 -7.24 17.78 -6.29
CA ASN A 508 -7.96 18.30 -5.13
C ASN A 508 -8.21 19.80 -5.26
N THR A 509 -7.19 20.58 -5.64
CA THR A 509 -7.34 22.02 -5.85
C THR A 509 -8.37 22.31 -6.93
N ARG A 510 -8.26 21.64 -8.08
CA ARG A 510 -9.20 21.83 -9.21
C ARG A 510 -10.65 21.57 -8.83
N GLU A 511 -10.92 20.45 -8.17
CA GLU A 511 -12.29 20.13 -7.77
C GLU A 511 -12.83 21.17 -6.79
N ILE A 512 -12.01 21.64 -5.85
CA ILE A 512 -12.39 22.70 -4.91
C ILE A 512 -12.63 24.03 -5.63
N GLU A 513 -11.74 24.47 -6.51
CA GLU A 513 -11.90 25.71 -7.27
C GLU A 513 -13.15 25.65 -8.17
N LYS A 514 -13.41 24.51 -8.81
CA LYS A 514 -14.64 24.27 -9.54
C LYS A 514 -15.87 24.38 -8.65
N ASP A 515 -15.87 23.69 -7.52
CA ASP A 515 -16.99 23.71 -6.58
C ASP A 515 -17.28 25.15 -6.08
N VAL A 516 -16.24 25.95 -5.77
CA VAL A 516 -16.39 27.37 -5.43
C VAL A 516 -17.12 28.08 -6.56
N LEU A 517 -16.57 28.03 -7.78
CA LEU A 517 -17.09 28.83 -8.88
C LEU A 517 -18.50 28.39 -9.32
N GLU A 518 -18.78 27.09 -9.35
CA GLU A 518 -20.10 26.57 -9.69
C GLU A 518 -21.16 26.99 -8.65
N ALA A 519 -20.81 27.03 -7.35
CA ALA A 519 -21.69 27.52 -6.30
C ALA A 519 -22.08 29.00 -6.48
N TYR A 520 -21.22 29.81 -7.12
CA TYR A 520 -21.49 31.20 -7.45
C TYR A 520 -22.10 31.41 -8.85
N GLY A 521 -22.52 30.32 -9.52
CA GLY A 521 -23.29 30.37 -10.76
C GLY A 521 -22.46 30.36 -12.05
N TYR A 522 -21.14 30.16 -11.96
CA TYR A 522 -20.27 30.03 -13.12
C TYR A 522 -20.32 28.63 -13.71
N ARG A 523 -20.03 28.50 -15.00
CA ARG A 523 -19.79 27.20 -15.65
C ARG A 523 -18.30 26.96 -15.71
N VAL A 524 -17.83 25.84 -15.18
CA VAL A 524 -16.39 25.59 -15.04
C VAL A 524 -15.93 24.45 -15.93
N THR A 525 -14.85 24.68 -16.66
CA THR A 525 -14.08 23.63 -17.34
C THR A 525 -12.74 23.46 -16.64
N LEU A 526 -12.40 22.22 -16.29
CA LEU A 526 -11.13 21.89 -15.62
C LEU A 526 -10.06 21.48 -16.63
N ALA A 527 -8.81 21.84 -16.36
CA ALA A 527 -7.64 21.40 -17.11
C ALA A 527 -6.51 20.93 -16.19
N GLU A 528 -5.85 19.83 -16.55
CA GLU A 528 -4.87 19.11 -15.72
C GLU A 528 -3.49 19.76 -15.63
N ASP A 529 -3.14 20.63 -16.56
CA ASP A 529 -1.89 21.38 -16.59
C ASP A 529 -1.99 22.53 -17.61
N GLY A 530 -0.95 23.37 -17.71
CA GLY A 530 -0.95 24.50 -18.63
C GLY A 530 -1.19 24.13 -20.11
N LEU A 531 -0.82 22.91 -20.53
CA LEU A 531 -1.00 22.47 -21.92
C LEU A 531 -2.42 22.05 -22.22
N ASP A 532 -3.01 21.24 -21.33
CA ASP A 532 -4.43 20.92 -21.39
C ASP A 532 -5.27 22.20 -21.30
N GLY A 533 -4.85 23.16 -20.46
CA GLY A 533 -5.46 24.48 -20.35
C GLY A 533 -5.43 25.25 -21.68
N LEU A 534 -4.26 25.36 -22.31
CA LEU A 534 -4.12 26.03 -23.61
C LEU A 534 -4.93 25.34 -24.72
N GLN A 535 -4.95 24.01 -24.75
CA GLN A 535 -5.74 23.25 -25.74
C GLN A 535 -7.24 23.47 -25.56
N LYS A 536 -7.73 23.39 -24.32
CA LYS A 536 -9.14 23.64 -23.99
C LYS A 536 -9.53 25.07 -24.27
N ALA A 537 -8.69 26.04 -23.90
CA ALA A 537 -8.89 27.45 -24.24
C ALA A 537 -9.10 27.63 -25.75
N ARG A 538 -8.20 27.10 -26.58
CA ARG A 538 -8.29 27.18 -28.05
C ARG A 538 -9.55 26.51 -28.61
N ALA A 539 -9.95 25.38 -28.05
CA ALA A 539 -11.11 24.61 -28.50
C ALA A 539 -12.45 25.24 -28.10
N GLY A 540 -12.50 26.00 -27.00
CA GLY A 540 -13.70 26.59 -26.42
C GLY A 540 -13.71 28.12 -26.44
N HIS A 541 -14.68 28.71 -25.77
CA HIS A 541 -14.68 30.13 -25.40
C HIS A 541 -14.85 30.20 -23.88
N PHE A 542 -14.06 31.08 -23.26
CA PHE A 542 -14.08 31.29 -21.82
C PHE A 542 -14.06 32.79 -21.57
N ASP A 543 -14.86 33.19 -20.60
CA ASP A 543 -14.98 34.56 -20.14
C ASP A 543 -13.89 34.91 -19.13
N ALA A 544 -13.35 33.92 -18.40
CA ALA A 544 -12.17 34.09 -17.56
C ALA A 544 -11.34 32.80 -17.48
N ILE A 545 -10.05 32.94 -17.17
CA ILE A 545 -9.12 31.83 -16.99
C ILE A 545 -8.44 31.95 -15.62
N LEU A 546 -8.54 30.90 -14.82
CA LEU A 546 -7.84 30.70 -13.56
C LEU A 546 -6.69 29.73 -13.79
N THR A 547 -5.48 30.08 -13.39
CA THR A 547 -4.33 29.19 -13.54
C THR A 547 -3.45 29.18 -12.30
N ASP A 548 -3.06 27.98 -11.84
CA ASP A 548 -1.98 27.83 -10.88
C ASP A 548 -0.63 28.15 -11.51
N VAL A 549 0.34 28.59 -10.70
CA VAL A 549 1.71 28.83 -11.18
C VAL A 549 2.49 27.53 -11.30
N GLU A 550 2.46 26.68 -10.28
CA GLU A 550 3.39 25.56 -10.12
C GLU A 550 2.85 24.28 -10.75
N MET A 551 2.60 24.34 -12.06
CA MET A 551 2.11 23.17 -12.81
C MET A 551 3.26 22.47 -13.55
N PRO A 552 3.23 21.14 -13.67
CA PRO A 552 4.19 20.41 -14.49
C PRO A 552 3.96 20.76 -15.97
N ASN A 553 5.02 20.64 -16.77
CA ASN A 553 5.03 20.81 -18.25
C ASN A 553 4.96 22.26 -18.71
N MET A 554 3.96 22.99 -18.25
CA MET A 554 3.75 24.40 -18.57
C MET A 554 3.23 25.10 -17.32
N ASP A 555 4.04 26.02 -16.81
CA ASP A 555 3.67 26.85 -15.66
C ASP A 555 2.60 27.89 -16.05
N GLY A 556 1.90 28.41 -15.04
CA GLY A 556 0.83 29.40 -15.25
C GLY A 556 1.32 30.68 -15.94
N PHE A 557 2.59 31.05 -15.74
CA PHE A 557 3.19 32.21 -16.43
C PHE A 557 3.34 31.98 -17.93
N THR A 558 3.84 30.81 -18.34
CA THR A 558 4.02 30.43 -19.73
C THR A 558 2.67 30.26 -20.42
N LEU A 559 1.69 29.66 -19.74
CA LEU A 559 0.31 29.59 -20.23
C LEU A 559 -0.25 30.99 -20.49
N THR A 560 -0.14 31.90 -19.51
CA THR A 560 -0.62 33.29 -19.62
C THR A 560 0.02 34.01 -20.81
N ALA A 561 1.34 33.91 -20.96
CA ALA A 561 2.06 34.53 -22.07
C ALA A 561 1.57 33.99 -23.43
N LYS A 562 1.42 32.67 -23.59
CA LYS A 562 0.91 32.06 -24.83
C LYS A 562 -0.53 32.47 -25.14
N LEU A 563 -1.40 32.59 -24.13
CA LEU A 563 -2.77 33.06 -24.32
C LEU A 563 -2.80 34.53 -24.76
N ARG A 564 -1.94 35.38 -24.21
CA ARG A 564 -1.87 36.82 -24.58
C ARG A 564 -1.33 37.07 -26.00
N GLU A 565 -0.60 36.12 -26.59
CA GLU A 565 -0.20 36.18 -28.00
C GLU A 565 -1.39 35.94 -28.96
N GLU A 566 -2.48 35.37 -28.47
CA GLU A 566 -3.67 35.08 -29.27
C GLU A 566 -4.69 36.23 -29.20
N GLU A 567 -5.07 36.75 -30.36
CA GLU A 567 -6.00 37.88 -30.49
C GLU A 567 -7.34 37.64 -29.76
N LYS A 568 -7.78 36.37 -29.71
CA LYS A 568 -9.01 35.95 -29.04
C LYS A 568 -8.99 36.09 -27.51
N PHE A 569 -7.83 35.97 -26.87
CA PHE A 569 -7.69 36.00 -25.41
C PHE A 569 -6.98 37.26 -24.91
N ARG A 570 -6.78 38.24 -25.79
CA ARG A 570 -6.07 39.48 -25.47
C ARG A 570 -6.76 40.27 -24.35
N ASP A 571 -8.09 40.24 -24.33
CA ASP A 571 -8.92 40.95 -23.35
C ASP A 571 -9.63 40.02 -22.36
N THR A 572 -9.43 38.70 -22.46
CA THR A 572 -10.04 37.73 -21.51
C THR A 572 -9.35 37.84 -20.15
N PRO A 573 -10.07 38.06 -19.04
CA PRO A 573 -9.51 38.01 -17.70
C PRO A 573 -8.69 36.75 -17.40
N ILE A 574 -7.42 36.91 -17.02
CA ILE A 574 -6.55 35.82 -16.55
C ILE A 574 -6.12 36.10 -15.11
N VAL A 575 -6.50 35.21 -14.19
CA VAL A 575 -6.15 35.27 -12.77
C VAL A 575 -5.16 34.16 -12.46
N ILE A 576 -4.01 34.55 -11.89
CA ILE A 576 -3.01 33.60 -11.43
C ILE A 576 -3.23 33.30 -9.95
N ILE A 577 -3.36 32.02 -9.61
CA ILE A 577 -3.39 31.50 -8.25
C ILE A 577 -2.01 30.91 -7.94
N THR A 578 -1.46 31.18 -6.76
CA THR A 578 -0.09 30.74 -6.45
C THR A 578 0.15 30.44 -4.98
N SER A 579 1.08 29.53 -4.71
CA SER A 579 1.63 29.23 -3.40
C SER A 579 2.63 30.30 -2.89
N ARG A 580 3.12 31.21 -3.74
CA ARG A 580 4.28 32.08 -3.41
C ARG A 580 3.88 33.52 -3.13
N GLU A 581 4.34 34.05 -1.99
CA GLU A 581 4.16 35.47 -1.62
C GLU A 581 5.24 36.42 -2.18
N LYS A 582 6.22 35.90 -2.96
CA LYS A 582 7.38 36.70 -3.37
C LYS A 582 6.97 37.82 -4.32
N GLU A 583 7.42 39.04 -4.01
CA GLU A 583 7.17 40.25 -4.81
C GLU A 583 7.63 40.12 -6.27
N GLU A 584 8.64 39.28 -6.52
CA GLU A 584 9.17 38.95 -7.85
C GLU A 584 8.16 38.17 -8.71
N ASP A 585 7.43 37.22 -8.12
CA ASP A 585 6.43 36.42 -8.81
C ASP A 585 5.19 37.27 -9.16
N LYS A 586 4.80 38.22 -8.30
CA LYS A 586 3.77 39.22 -8.59
C LYS A 586 4.17 40.12 -9.76
N ARG A 587 5.41 40.64 -9.77
CA ARG A 587 5.92 41.45 -10.89
C ARG A 587 5.96 40.65 -12.19
N ARG A 588 6.36 39.38 -12.12
CA ARG A 588 6.38 38.49 -13.29
C ARG A 588 4.98 38.20 -13.83
N GLY A 589 3.98 38.01 -12.96
CA GLY A 589 2.57 37.88 -13.33
C GLY A 589 2.03 39.08 -14.11
N ILE A 590 2.34 40.30 -13.65
CA ILE A 590 1.97 41.54 -14.34
C ILE A 590 2.69 41.64 -15.69
N GLN A 591 3.96 41.26 -15.77
CA GLN A 591 4.75 41.33 -17.02
C GLN A 591 4.23 40.39 -18.11
N VAL A 592 3.71 39.21 -17.75
CA VAL A 592 3.13 38.27 -18.72
C VAL A 592 1.67 38.61 -19.07
N GLY A 593 1.09 39.63 -18.43
CA GLY A 593 -0.24 40.14 -18.74
C GLY A 593 -1.38 39.48 -17.96
N ALA A 594 -1.15 38.98 -16.74
CA ALA A 594 -2.24 38.57 -15.86
C ALA A 594 -2.99 39.80 -15.31
N ASP A 595 -4.32 39.69 -15.17
CA ASP A 595 -5.18 40.79 -14.70
C ASP A 595 -5.32 40.81 -13.18
N ALA A 596 -5.19 39.65 -12.54
CA ALA A 596 -5.19 39.52 -11.09
C ALA A 596 -4.30 38.40 -10.58
N TYR A 597 -3.97 38.46 -9.30
CA TYR A 597 -3.06 37.54 -8.64
C TYR A 597 -3.57 37.22 -7.22
N ILE A 598 -3.76 35.95 -6.91
CA ILE A 598 -4.31 35.46 -5.64
C ILE A 598 -3.31 34.48 -5.01
N VAL A 599 -2.98 34.72 -3.74
CA VAL A 599 -2.11 33.82 -2.97
C VAL A 599 -2.98 32.75 -2.30
N LYS A 600 -2.65 31.46 -2.49
CA LYS A 600 -3.37 30.32 -1.91
C LYS A 600 -3.43 30.42 -0.38
N GLY A 601 -2.39 30.90 0.28
CA GLY A 601 -2.36 31.09 1.74
C GLY A 601 -3.44 32.03 2.28
N ASP A 602 -3.88 33.00 1.49
CA ASP A 602 -4.94 33.98 1.80
C ASP A 602 -6.22 33.70 1.01
N PHE A 603 -6.46 32.45 0.62
CA PHE A 603 -7.62 32.08 -0.19
C PHE A 603 -8.92 32.21 0.62
N ASP A 604 -9.49 33.41 0.61
CA ASP A 604 -10.87 33.66 0.98
C ASP A 604 -11.74 33.48 -0.28
N GLN A 605 -12.76 32.63 -0.19
CA GLN A 605 -13.69 32.36 -1.30
C GLN A 605 -14.32 33.65 -1.84
N SER A 606 -14.58 34.60 -0.93
CA SER A 606 -15.10 35.91 -1.30
C SER A 606 -14.09 36.68 -2.15
N ASN A 607 -12.80 36.64 -1.81
CA ASN A 607 -11.74 37.31 -2.57
C ASN A 607 -11.60 36.77 -4.01
N LEU A 608 -11.63 35.44 -4.21
CA LEU A 608 -11.59 34.85 -5.56
C LEU A 608 -12.80 35.28 -6.39
N VAL A 609 -14.00 35.15 -5.83
CA VAL A 609 -15.24 35.43 -6.55
C VAL A 609 -15.42 36.92 -6.80
N ASP A 610 -15.06 37.77 -5.84
CA ASP A 610 -15.14 39.23 -5.98
C ASP A 610 -14.11 39.73 -6.99
N THR A 611 -12.92 39.13 -7.02
CA THR A 611 -11.92 39.40 -8.08
C THR A 611 -12.50 39.07 -9.46
N LEU A 612 -13.11 37.90 -9.62
CA LEU A 612 -13.72 37.50 -10.89
C LEU A 612 -14.93 38.37 -11.27
N ARG A 613 -15.80 38.73 -10.32
CA ARG A 613 -16.92 39.65 -10.56
C ARG A 613 -16.42 41.01 -11.04
N ASN A 614 -15.41 41.56 -10.38
CA ASN A 614 -14.83 42.85 -10.75
C ASN A 614 -14.22 42.83 -12.17
N LEU A 615 -13.68 41.69 -12.59
CA LEU A 615 -13.08 41.53 -13.93
C LEU A 615 -14.11 41.23 -15.03
N LEU A 616 -15.20 40.54 -14.69
CA LEU A 616 -16.24 40.12 -15.63
C LEU A 616 -17.38 41.14 -15.81
N GLY A 617 -17.52 42.10 -14.88
CA GLY A 617 -18.50 43.19 -14.93
C GLY A 617 -19.72 42.95 -14.06
#